data_AF-A0A7W0NQF9-F1
#
_entry.id   AF-A0A7W0NQF9-F1
#
_cell.length_a   1.000
_cell.length_b   1.000
_cell.length_c   1.000
_cell.angle_alpha   90.00
_cell.angle_beta   90.00
_cell.angle_gamma   90.00
#
_symmetry.space_group_name_H-M   'P 1'
#
loop_
_entity.id
_entity.type
_entity.pdbx_description
1 polymer ?
#
loop_
_entity_poly.entity_id
_entity_poly.type
_entity_poly.pdbx_seq_one_letter_code
_entity_poly.pdbx_strand_id
1 'polypeptide(L)'
;MQLSDDAVNAGDRPALEELERIATSPNNAMNGLARSLMLQVKNFYLSGTQIGAYKLSIERFRLIGPTPPPDPASYSVPDLEYALAHDSDWRARAKSAEVLGTKKVKGVPEALLAAVKSDKHLEVVRNALRSFCEITGFEKPDVFNYEPAEEWWFEHHEEVNKTLGES
;
A
#
# COMPACT_ATOMS: atom_id res chain seq x y z
N MET A 1 -7.83 13.92 -18.38
CA MET A 1 -6.56 14.57 -17.97
C MET A 1 -6.53 14.68 -16.46
N GLN A 2 -7.43 15.47 -15.86
CA GLN A 2 -7.53 15.67 -14.40
C GLN A 2 -7.48 14.37 -13.56
N LEU A 3 -8.29 13.35 -13.86
CA LEU A 3 -8.25 12.07 -13.10
C LEU A 3 -6.87 11.39 -13.09
N SER A 4 -6.15 11.42 -14.22
CA SER A 4 -4.80 10.83 -14.29
C SER A 4 -3.80 11.68 -13.51
N ASP A 5 -3.93 13.00 -13.60
CA ASP A 5 -3.08 13.94 -12.89
C ASP A 5 -3.30 13.85 -11.37
N ASP A 6 -4.55 13.69 -10.92
CA ASP A 6 -4.91 13.51 -9.51
C ASP A 6 -4.36 12.18 -8.97
N ALA A 7 -4.48 11.10 -9.74
CA ALA A 7 -3.90 9.80 -9.37
C ALA A 7 -2.36 9.83 -9.31
N VAL A 8 -1.70 10.53 -10.26
CA VAL A 8 -0.22 10.58 -10.34
C VAL A 8 0.40 11.61 -9.40
N ASN A 9 -0.24 12.76 -9.17
CA ASN A 9 0.36 13.85 -8.38
C ASN A 9 -0.14 13.85 -6.93
N ALA A 10 -1.42 13.59 -6.72
CA ALA A 10 -2.04 13.60 -5.39
C ALA A 10 -2.18 12.19 -4.80
N GLY A 11 -1.90 11.14 -5.58
CA GLY A 11 -2.09 9.77 -5.15
C GLY A 11 -3.55 9.38 -4.96
N ASP A 12 -4.48 10.08 -5.61
CA ASP A 12 -5.92 9.90 -5.40
C ASP A 12 -6.40 8.57 -5.99
N ARG A 13 -6.66 7.57 -5.13
CA ARG A 13 -7.16 6.26 -5.53
C ARG A 13 -8.56 6.34 -6.17
N PRO A 14 -9.54 7.06 -5.61
CA PRO A 14 -10.82 7.31 -6.28
C PRO A 14 -10.69 7.78 -7.73
N ALA A 15 -9.67 8.60 -8.05
CA ALA A 15 -9.44 9.04 -9.43
C ALA A 15 -9.01 7.88 -10.35
N LEU A 16 -8.21 6.94 -9.86
CA LEU A 16 -7.87 5.70 -10.57
C LEU A 16 -9.08 4.78 -10.72
N GLU A 17 -9.87 4.59 -9.66
CA GLU A 17 -11.08 3.75 -9.69
C GLU A 17 -12.11 4.28 -10.70
N GLU A 18 -12.23 5.61 -10.81
CA GLU A 18 -13.08 6.24 -11.81
C GLU A 18 -12.56 6.01 -13.24
N LEU A 19 -11.24 6.05 -13.46
CA LEU A 19 -10.64 5.66 -14.75
C LEU A 19 -10.94 4.20 -15.10
N GLU A 20 -10.86 3.29 -14.13
CA GLU A 20 -11.19 1.88 -14.29
C GLU A 20 -12.67 1.67 -14.65
N ARG A 21 -13.57 2.40 -13.97
CA ARG A 21 -15.01 2.38 -14.25
C ARG A 21 -15.31 2.88 -15.67
N ILE A 22 -14.68 3.98 -16.09
CA ILE A 22 -14.84 4.50 -17.47
C ILE A 22 -14.30 3.48 -18.46
N ALA A 23 -13.10 2.92 -18.24
CA ALA A 23 -12.44 1.97 -19.13
C ALA A 23 -13.21 0.66 -19.39
N THR A 24 -14.10 0.29 -18.45
CA THR A 24 -14.92 -0.93 -18.47
C THR A 24 -16.38 -0.66 -18.84
N SER A 25 -16.82 0.60 -18.91
CA SER A 25 -18.20 0.99 -19.23
C SER A 25 -18.57 0.62 -20.69
N PRO A 26 -19.62 -0.17 -20.93
CA PRO A 26 -20.05 -0.50 -22.30
C PRO A 26 -20.43 0.74 -23.10
N ASN A 27 -20.08 0.77 -24.39
CA ASN A 27 -20.43 1.84 -25.35
C ASN A 27 -19.99 3.27 -24.97
N ASN A 28 -19.03 3.42 -24.06
CA ASN A 28 -18.49 4.73 -23.74
C ASN A 28 -17.33 5.10 -24.69
N ALA A 29 -17.49 6.22 -25.41
CA ALA A 29 -16.53 6.71 -26.40
C ALA A 29 -15.14 6.98 -25.80
N MET A 30 -15.05 7.16 -24.47
CA MET A 30 -13.81 7.46 -23.76
C MET A 30 -13.05 6.21 -23.30
N ASN A 31 -13.55 4.99 -23.53
CA ASN A 31 -12.93 3.75 -23.04
C ASN A 31 -11.45 3.62 -23.42
N GLY A 32 -11.13 3.87 -24.68
CA GLY A 32 -9.75 3.78 -25.18
C GLY A 32 -8.82 4.77 -24.48
N LEU A 33 -9.28 6.02 -24.30
CA LEU A 33 -8.51 7.04 -23.60
C LEU A 33 -8.34 6.70 -22.11
N ALA A 34 -9.40 6.27 -21.44
CA ALA A 34 -9.35 5.88 -20.03
C ALA A 34 -8.37 4.72 -19.78
N ARG A 35 -8.35 3.71 -20.64
CA ARG A 35 -7.37 2.60 -20.56
C ARG A 35 -5.94 3.08 -20.72
N SER A 36 -5.70 4.01 -21.65
CA SER A 36 -4.36 4.58 -21.86
C SER A 36 -3.90 5.38 -20.63
N LEU A 37 -4.77 6.22 -20.07
CA LEU A 37 -4.48 7.00 -18.86
C LEU A 37 -4.25 6.10 -17.64
N MET A 38 -5.10 5.08 -17.44
CA MET A 38 -4.91 4.08 -16.39
C MET A 38 -3.55 3.39 -16.48
N LEU A 39 -3.12 3.01 -17.70
CA LEU A 39 -1.81 2.39 -17.91
C LEU A 39 -0.66 3.37 -17.58
N GLN A 40 -0.81 4.66 -17.89
CA GLN A 40 0.17 5.68 -17.52
C GLN A 40 0.30 5.82 -15.99
N VAL A 41 -0.83 5.85 -15.27
CA VAL A 41 -0.84 5.85 -13.79
C VAL A 41 -0.10 4.61 -13.26
N LYS A 42 -0.46 3.41 -13.73
CA LYS A 42 0.17 2.16 -13.28
C LYS A 42 1.67 2.12 -13.57
N ASN A 43 2.09 2.58 -14.75
CA ASN A 43 3.51 2.68 -15.11
C ASN A 43 4.30 3.65 -14.24
N PHE A 44 3.69 4.77 -13.83
CA PHE A 44 4.31 5.71 -12.90
C PHE A 44 4.60 5.01 -11.56
N TYR A 45 3.65 4.27 -11.00
CA TYR A 45 3.84 3.56 -9.73
C TYR A 45 4.68 2.27 -9.84
N LEU A 46 4.80 1.66 -11.02
CA LEU A 46 5.78 0.60 -11.25
C LEU A 46 7.22 1.11 -11.15
N SER A 47 7.48 2.29 -11.73
CA SER A 47 8.85 2.82 -11.92
C SER A 47 9.29 3.83 -10.87
N GLY A 48 8.36 4.47 -10.17
CA GLY A 48 8.63 5.58 -9.23
C GLY A 48 8.26 5.30 -7.78
N THR A 49 8.50 6.29 -6.93
CA THR A 49 7.92 6.40 -5.58
C THR A 49 7.72 7.87 -5.26
N GLN A 50 6.57 8.22 -4.69
CA GLN A 50 6.28 9.59 -4.25
C GLN A 50 6.83 9.92 -2.87
N ILE A 51 7.31 8.92 -2.13
CA ILE A 51 7.68 9.09 -0.72
C ILE A 51 9.08 9.70 -0.52
N GLY A 52 9.96 9.62 -1.52
CA GLY A 52 11.31 10.18 -1.49
C GLY A 52 12.10 9.74 -0.25
N ALA A 53 12.83 10.68 0.38
CA ALA A 53 13.65 10.43 1.58
C ALA A 53 12.87 10.58 2.92
N TYR A 54 11.54 10.44 2.91
CA TYR A 54 10.72 10.60 4.12
C TYR A 54 11.11 9.58 5.21
N LYS A 55 11.20 10.04 6.45
CA LYS A 55 11.52 9.23 7.63
C LYS A 55 10.35 9.26 8.60
N LEU A 56 9.95 8.09 9.11
CA LEU A 56 9.02 8.00 10.25
C LEU A 56 9.64 8.70 11.46
N SER A 57 8.85 9.50 12.18
CA SER A 57 9.27 10.15 13.41
C SER A 57 8.50 9.63 14.61
N ILE A 58 9.23 9.29 15.69
CA ILE A 58 8.67 8.83 16.97
C ILE A 58 7.71 9.83 17.61
N GLU A 59 7.98 11.13 17.47
CA GLU A 59 7.11 12.19 18.03
C GLU A 59 5.66 12.08 17.56
N ARG A 60 5.43 11.59 16.33
CA ARG A 60 4.08 11.38 15.79
C ARG A 60 3.35 10.19 16.42
N PHE A 61 4.07 9.20 16.92
CA PHE A 61 3.51 8.04 17.61
C PHE A 61 3.19 8.32 19.09
N ARG A 62 3.45 9.54 19.60
CA ARG A 62 3.36 9.88 21.04
C ARG A 62 4.17 8.96 21.95
N LEU A 63 5.15 8.24 21.41
CA LEU A 63 6.08 7.44 22.18
C LEU A 63 7.17 8.38 22.70
N ILE A 64 7.32 8.46 24.02
CA ILE A 64 8.36 9.27 24.66
C ILE A 64 9.68 8.52 24.45
N GLY A 65 10.43 8.88 23.40
CA GLY A 65 11.70 8.24 23.05
C GLY A 65 12.79 9.26 22.72
N PRO A 66 14.08 8.89 22.89
CA PRO A 66 15.18 9.81 22.61
C PRO A 66 15.27 10.14 21.12
N THR A 67 15.51 11.42 20.82
CA THR A 67 16.03 11.89 19.53
C THR A 67 17.52 11.51 19.43
N PRO A 68 18.04 11.06 18.26
CA PRO A 68 17.45 11.08 16.93
C PRO A 68 16.49 9.91 16.68
N PRO A 69 15.59 10.00 15.65
CA PRO A 69 14.64 8.94 15.35
C PRO A 69 15.42 7.63 15.16
N PRO A 70 15.07 6.58 15.91
CA PRO A 70 15.77 5.33 15.78
C PRO A 70 15.53 4.75 14.39
N ASP A 71 16.43 3.86 14.01
CA ASP A 71 16.34 3.03 12.81
C ASP A 71 14.88 2.59 12.60
N PRO A 72 14.29 2.70 11.39
CA PRO A 72 12.98 2.13 11.09
C PRO A 72 12.78 0.69 11.60
N ALA A 73 13.85 -0.08 11.76
CA ALA A 73 13.81 -1.40 12.39
C ALA A 73 13.39 -1.40 13.88
N SER A 74 13.47 -0.28 14.61
CA SER A 74 13.17 -0.21 16.03
C SER A 74 11.68 0.00 16.35
N TYR A 75 10.86 0.36 15.37
CA TYR A 75 9.41 0.51 15.59
C TYR A 75 8.80 -0.87 15.87
N SER A 76 7.91 -0.92 16.87
CA SER A 76 7.15 -2.13 17.19
C SER A 76 6.12 -2.40 16.09
N VAL A 77 5.75 -3.67 15.89
CA VAL A 77 4.70 -4.04 14.93
C VAL A 77 3.36 -3.33 15.26
N PRO A 78 2.88 -3.32 16.52
CA PRO A 78 1.64 -2.62 16.86
C PRO A 78 1.66 -1.12 16.55
N ASP A 79 2.78 -0.44 16.78
CA ASP A 79 2.88 0.99 16.45
C ASP A 79 2.78 1.22 14.95
N LEU A 80 3.48 0.40 14.15
CA LEU A 80 3.46 0.50 12.69
C LEU A 80 2.06 0.21 12.12
N GLU A 81 1.37 -0.81 12.65
CA GLU A 81 -0.02 -1.12 12.29
C GLU A 81 -0.96 0.04 12.63
N TYR A 82 -0.79 0.64 13.83
CA TYR A 82 -1.56 1.81 14.23
C TYR A 82 -1.35 3.00 13.28
N ALA A 83 -0.09 3.33 12.94
CA ALA A 83 0.16 4.39 11.97
C ALA A 83 -0.40 4.06 10.59
N LEU A 84 -0.22 2.83 10.12
CA LEU A 84 -0.77 2.38 8.83
C LEU A 84 -2.28 2.58 8.76
N ALA A 85 -3.01 2.35 9.85
CA ALA A 85 -4.46 2.50 9.87
C ALA A 85 -4.96 3.93 10.16
N HIS A 86 -4.19 4.73 10.90
CA HIS A 86 -4.73 5.94 11.54
C HIS A 86 -3.94 7.23 11.32
N ASP A 87 -2.71 7.18 10.78
CA ASP A 87 -1.95 8.43 10.61
C ASP A 87 -2.58 9.32 9.54
N SER A 88 -2.79 10.59 9.87
CA SER A 88 -3.31 11.59 8.94
C SER A 88 -2.41 11.84 7.73
N ASP A 89 -1.09 11.67 7.89
CA ASP A 89 -0.11 11.83 6.81
C ASP A 89 0.04 10.51 6.07
N TRP A 90 -0.36 10.49 4.79
CA TRP A 90 -0.23 9.31 3.95
C TRP A 90 1.22 8.83 3.83
N ARG A 91 2.22 9.72 3.99
CA ARG A 91 3.64 9.34 3.96
C ARG A 91 4.00 8.49 5.16
N ALA A 92 3.45 8.79 6.33
CA ALA A 92 3.64 7.95 7.50
C ALA A 92 3.02 6.57 7.27
N ARG A 93 1.77 6.52 6.77
CA ARG A 93 1.10 5.24 6.45
C ARG A 93 1.88 4.40 5.42
N ALA A 94 2.30 5.02 4.32
CA ALA A 94 3.07 4.36 3.27
C ALA A 94 4.43 3.85 3.77
N LYS A 95 5.09 4.61 4.66
CA LYS A 95 6.35 4.17 5.25
C LYS A 95 6.14 3.08 6.30
N SER A 96 5.07 3.13 7.07
CA SER A 96 4.71 2.05 8.00
C SER A 96 4.46 0.75 7.26
N ALA A 97 3.74 0.77 6.11
CA ALA A 97 3.57 -0.39 5.25
C ALA A 97 4.92 -0.97 4.79
N GLU A 98 5.83 -0.11 4.32
CA GLU A 98 7.18 -0.53 3.88
C GLU A 98 7.97 -1.18 5.01
N VAL A 99 7.96 -0.59 6.21
CA VAL A 99 8.69 -1.11 7.37
C VAL A 99 8.07 -2.42 7.86
N LEU A 100 6.74 -2.53 7.85
CA LEU A 100 6.03 -3.78 8.14
C LEU A 100 6.46 -4.90 7.19
N GLY A 101 6.75 -4.62 5.91
CA GLY A 101 7.34 -5.56 4.95
C GLY A 101 8.63 -6.24 5.44
N THR A 102 9.37 -5.59 6.34
CA THR A 102 10.61 -6.14 6.91
C THR A 102 10.36 -6.99 8.17
N LYS A 103 9.12 -6.98 8.70
CA LYS A 103 8.71 -7.67 9.92
C LYS A 103 7.98 -8.96 9.53
N LYS A 104 8.69 -10.10 9.58
CA LYS A 104 8.11 -11.43 9.33
C LYS A 104 7.33 -11.96 10.54
N VAL A 105 6.23 -11.31 10.87
CA VAL A 105 5.43 -11.54 12.08
C VAL A 105 3.98 -11.83 11.70
N LYS A 106 3.32 -12.74 12.43
CA LYS A 106 1.89 -13.04 12.26
C LYS A 106 1.04 -11.77 12.45
N GLY A 107 -0.05 -11.65 11.70
CA GLY A 107 -0.93 -10.46 11.75
C GLY A 107 -0.49 -9.33 10.80
N VAL A 108 0.80 -9.24 10.48
CA VAL A 108 1.30 -8.24 9.53
C VAL A 108 0.69 -8.38 8.14
N PRO A 109 0.59 -9.58 7.54
CA PRO A 109 -0.06 -9.73 6.22
C PRO A 109 -1.51 -9.23 6.22
N GLU A 110 -2.27 -9.51 7.28
CA GLU A 110 -3.65 -9.05 7.45
C GLU A 110 -3.76 -7.53 7.55
N ALA A 111 -2.88 -6.90 8.34
CA ALA A 111 -2.81 -5.44 8.46
C ALA A 111 -2.48 -4.77 7.12
N LEU A 112 -1.54 -5.36 6.36
CA LEU A 112 -1.18 -4.88 5.02
C LEU A 112 -2.36 -5.02 4.04
N LEU A 113 -3.03 -6.18 3.98
CA LEU A 113 -4.21 -6.37 3.12
C LEU A 113 -5.35 -5.40 3.49
N ALA A 114 -5.58 -5.15 4.77
CA ALA A 114 -6.57 -4.18 5.22
C ALA A 114 -6.27 -2.76 4.70
N ALA A 115 -5.00 -2.35 4.70
CA ALA A 115 -4.57 -1.07 4.13
C ALA A 115 -4.71 -1.04 2.61
N VAL A 116 -4.33 -2.12 1.90
CA VAL A 116 -4.53 -2.22 0.44
C VAL A 116 -6.01 -2.07 0.08
N LYS A 117 -6.93 -2.61 0.88
CA LYS A 117 -8.36 -2.55 0.63
C LYS A 117 -8.98 -1.17 0.88
N SER A 118 -8.49 -0.43 1.87
CA SER A 118 -9.18 0.75 2.41
C SER A 118 -8.46 2.09 2.24
N ASP A 119 -7.14 2.09 2.02
CA ASP A 119 -6.41 3.35 1.91
C ASP A 119 -6.76 4.09 0.61
N LYS A 120 -6.91 5.40 0.74
CA LYS A 120 -7.27 6.31 -0.35
C LYS A 120 -6.06 6.82 -1.13
N HIS A 121 -4.85 6.60 -0.61
CA HIS A 121 -3.63 7.08 -1.21
C HIS A 121 -2.87 5.93 -1.89
N LEU A 122 -2.65 6.05 -3.20
CA LEU A 122 -2.08 5.01 -4.05
C LEU A 122 -0.68 4.56 -3.63
N GLU A 123 0.17 5.47 -3.11
CA GLU A 123 1.49 5.05 -2.58
C GLU A 123 1.36 4.14 -1.35
N VAL A 124 0.34 4.31 -0.51
CA VAL A 124 0.11 3.44 0.64
C VAL A 124 -0.34 2.06 0.15
N VAL A 125 -1.32 2.02 -0.76
CA VAL A 125 -1.82 0.79 -1.37
C VAL A 125 -0.69 0.01 -2.04
N ARG A 126 0.12 0.68 -2.85
CA ARG A 126 1.29 0.10 -3.52
C ARG A 126 2.28 -0.49 -2.53
N ASN A 127 2.70 0.28 -1.52
CA ASN A 127 3.69 -0.18 -0.55
C ASN A 127 3.14 -1.35 0.26
N ALA A 128 1.88 -1.28 0.69
CA ALA A 128 1.26 -2.36 1.44
C ALA A 128 1.15 -3.64 0.61
N LEU A 129 0.75 -3.57 -0.66
CA LEU A 129 0.66 -4.75 -1.53
C LEU A 129 2.06 -5.32 -1.84
N ARG A 130 3.05 -4.46 -2.08
CA ARG A 130 4.44 -4.90 -2.28
C ARG A 130 4.97 -5.62 -1.03
N SER A 131 4.80 -5.02 0.13
CA SER A 131 5.25 -5.59 1.40
C SER A 131 4.51 -6.89 1.75
N PHE A 132 3.23 -6.99 1.39
CA PHE A 132 2.51 -8.26 1.48
C PHE A 132 3.18 -9.33 0.61
N CYS A 133 3.47 -9.04 -0.66
CA CYS A 133 4.17 -9.98 -1.56
C CYS A 133 5.56 -10.38 -1.03
N GLU A 134 6.31 -9.44 -0.46
CA GLU A 134 7.65 -9.68 0.10
C GLU A 134 7.62 -10.63 1.31
N ILE A 135 6.59 -10.54 2.15
CA ILE A 135 6.44 -11.39 3.33
C ILE A 135 5.90 -12.76 2.96
N THR A 136 4.88 -12.82 2.09
CA THR A 136 4.11 -14.04 1.84
C THR A 136 4.62 -14.85 0.64
N GLY A 137 5.39 -14.23 -0.26
CA GLY A 137 5.80 -14.83 -1.53
C GLY A 137 4.71 -14.79 -2.60
N PHE A 138 3.58 -14.14 -2.35
CA PHE A 138 2.52 -13.96 -3.35
C PHE A 138 3.02 -13.14 -4.55
N GLU A 139 2.73 -13.61 -5.76
CA GLU A 139 3.03 -12.89 -6.99
C GLU A 139 1.80 -12.12 -7.48
N LYS A 140 1.81 -10.80 -7.25
CA LYS A 140 0.72 -9.93 -7.72
C LYS A 140 0.70 -9.78 -9.26
N PRO A 141 -0.49 -9.80 -9.89
CA PRO A 141 -0.62 -9.60 -11.33
C PRO A 141 -0.52 -8.13 -11.76
N ASP A 142 -0.75 -7.20 -10.83
CA ASP A 142 -0.78 -5.75 -11.08
C ASP A 142 -0.31 -4.95 -9.85
N VAL A 143 -0.13 -3.64 -9.98
CA VAL A 143 0.35 -2.71 -8.94
C VAL A 143 -0.68 -2.48 -7.83
N PHE A 144 -1.96 -2.51 -8.18
CA PHE A 144 -3.05 -2.12 -7.28
C PHE A 144 -4.15 -3.18 -7.13
N ASN A 145 -4.18 -4.18 -8.00
CA ASN A 145 -5.19 -5.23 -7.91
C ASN A 145 -4.91 -6.15 -6.72
N TYR A 146 -5.80 -6.10 -5.73
CA TYR A 146 -5.66 -6.83 -4.48
C TYR A 146 -6.61 -8.01 -4.34
N GLU A 147 -7.64 -8.11 -5.18
CA GLU A 147 -8.63 -9.21 -5.10
C GLU A 147 -7.92 -10.59 -5.17
N PRO A 148 -6.95 -10.82 -6.09
CA PRO A 148 -6.23 -12.08 -6.13
C PRO A 148 -5.36 -12.33 -4.89
N ALA A 149 -4.88 -11.26 -4.24
CA ALA A 149 -4.11 -11.38 -3.00
C ALA A 149 -5.01 -11.76 -1.81
N GLU A 150 -6.24 -11.21 -1.76
CA GLU A 150 -7.24 -11.54 -0.74
C GLU A 150 -7.70 -13.00 -0.88
N GLU A 151 -8.01 -13.43 -2.11
CA GLU A 151 -8.37 -14.82 -2.40
C GLU A 151 -7.23 -15.79 -2.06
N TRP A 152 -6.00 -15.48 -2.50
CA TRP A 152 -4.84 -16.32 -2.21
C TRP A 152 -4.56 -16.41 -0.72
N TRP A 153 -4.67 -15.30 0.02
CA TRP A 153 -4.46 -15.28 1.47
C TRP A 153 -5.47 -16.16 2.19
N PHE A 154 -6.74 -16.11 1.80
CA PHE A 154 -7.77 -16.98 2.38
C PHE A 154 -7.37 -18.46 2.32
N GLU A 155 -6.76 -18.89 1.22
CA GLU A 155 -6.33 -20.29 1.03
C GLU A 155 -5.00 -20.63 1.71
N HIS A 156 -4.05 -19.70 1.81
CA HIS A 156 -2.66 -19.99 2.20
C HIS A 156 -2.24 -19.44 3.57
N HIS A 157 -3.06 -18.62 4.22
CA HIS A 157 -2.70 -17.92 5.46
C HIS A 157 -2.22 -18.86 6.58
N GLU A 158 -2.82 -20.04 6.75
CA GLU A 158 -2.39 -20.99 7.78
C GLU A 158 -0.96 -21.51 7.55
N GLU A 159 -0.59 -21.76 6.30
CA GLU A 159 0.73 -22.27 5.94
C GLU A 159 1.77 -21.17 6.07
N VAL A 160 1.47 -19.98 5.56
CA VAL A 160 2.35 -18.82 5.67
C VAL A 160 2.57 -18.45 7.14
N ASN A 161 1.52 -18.43 7.96
CA ASN A 161 1.62 -18.10 9.39
C ASN A 161 2.51 -19.07 10.17
N LYS A 162 2.72 -20.31 9.71
CA LYS A 162 3.69 -21.25 10.33
C LYS A 162 5.15 -20.82 10.10
N THR A 163 5.41 -20.00 9.07
CA THR A 163 6.75 -19.50 8.73
C THR A 163 7.05 -18.13 9.35
N LEU A 164 6.03 -17.45 9.88
CA LEU A 164 6.14 -16.13 10.51
C LEU A 164 6.39 -16.25 12.02
N GLY A 165 7.12 -15.28 12.57
CA GLY A 165 7.34 -15.14 14.00
C GLY A 165 6.07 -14.75 14.75
N GLU A 166 6.09 -14.95 16.08
CA GLU A 166 5.03 -14.46 16.96
C GLU A 166 5.16 -12.94 17.16
N SER A 167 4.02 -12.28 17.40
CA SER A 167 3.89 -10.84 17.62
C SER A 167 4.28 -10.41 19.02
#